data_AF-A0A6P8RT83-F1
#
_entry.id   AF-A0A6P8RT83-F1
#
_cell.length_a   1.000
_cell.length_b   1.000
_cell.length_c   1.000
_cell.angle_alpha   90.00
_cell.angle_beta   90.00
_cell.angle_gamma   90.00
#
_symmetry.space_group_name_H-M   'P 1'
#
loop_
_entity.id
_entity.type
_entity.pdbx_description
1 polymer ?
#
loop_
_entity_poly.entity_id
_entity_poly.type
_entity_poly.pdbx_seq_one_letter_code
_entity_poly.pdbx_strand_id
1 'polypeptide(L)'
;MDDFSSISLLSLAMLVGCYVAGTIPLAVNFSEERLKLVTVLGAGLLCGTALAVIVPEGVHALYEDILEGKHHGVTQTQKVVEAEKEVEMTVVHEHDHATLHAYIGVSLVLGFVFMLLVDQIGSSHVHSADDPEAARAGNSKITTTLGLVVHAAADGVALGAAASTSQTSVQLIVFVAIMLHKAPAAFGLVSFLMHAGLERNRIRKHLLVFALAAPLLSMLTYLGLSKSSKEALSEVNATGVAMLFSAGTFLYVATVHVLPEVGGMGHSHKPDSNGGKGLSRIEVAALVVGCLIPLILSIGHQH
;
A
#
# COMPACT_ATOMS: atom_id res chain seq x y z
N MET A 1 5.98 -2.71 28.01
CA MET A 1 6.92 -2.03 27.09
C MET A 1 6.40 -0.63 26.90
N ASP A 2 7.26 0.38 26.92
CA ASP A 2 6.84 1.75 26.62
C ASP A 2 6.38 1.82 25.14
N ASP A 3 5.38 2.64 24.83
CA ASP A 3 4.82 2.76 23.46
C ASP A 3 5.92 3.07 22.42
N PHE A 4 6.88 3.90 22.80
CA PHE A 4 8.07 4.19 22.00
C PHE A 4 8.94 2.95 21.73
N SER A 5 9.10 2.08 22.72
CA SER A 5 9.83 0.81 22.56
C SER A 5 9.07 -0.17 21.68
N SER A 6 7.74 -0.22 21.80
CA SER A 6 6.87 -1.04 20.94
C SER A 6 6.99 -0.62 19.47
N ILE A 7 6.77 0.65 19.16
CA ILE A 7 6.85 1.14 17.77
C ILE A 7 8.27 1.03 17.20
N SER A 8 9.31 1.20 18.03
CA SER A 8 10.70 0.97 17.60
C SER A 8 10.94 -0.48 17.19
N LEU A 9 10.43 -1.44 17.99
CA LEU A 9 10.57 -2.86 17.69
C LEU A 9 9.79 -3.24 16.42
N LEU A 10 8.55 -2.78 16.28
CA LEU A 10 7.73 -3.02 15.10
C LEU A 10 8.36 -2.40 13.85
N SER A 11 8.90 -1.18 13.95
CA SER A 11 9.62 -0.51 12.85
C SER A 11 10.86 -1.30 12.41
N LEU A 12 11.61 -1.84 13.37
CA LEU A 12 12.78 -2.69 13.08
C LEU A 12 12.35 -4.02 12.44
N ALA A 13 11.33 -4.67 12.98
CA ALA A 13 10.78 -5.92 12.44
C ALA A 13 10.28 -5.70 11.01
N MET A 14 9.61 -4.58 10.74
CA MET A 14 9.14 -4.21 9.41
C MET A 14 10.29 -3.99 8.43
N LEU A 15 11.33 -3.26 8.84
CA LEU A 15 12.52 -3.04 8.04
C LEU A 15 13.17 -4.37 7.64
N VAL A 16 13.43 -5.23 8.63
CA VAL A 16 14.11 -6.51 8.42
C VAL A 16 13.25 -7.44 7.58
N GLY A 17 11.98 -7.62 7.92
CA GLY A 17 11.08 -8.51 7.21
C GLY A 17 10.86 -8.10 5.75
N CYS A 18 10.66 -6.81 5.50
CA CYS A 18 10.56 -6.26 4.14
C CYS A 18 11.85 -6.48 3.35
N TYR A 19 13.00 -6.16 3.93
CA TYR A 19 14.29 -6.32 3.25
C TYR A 19 14.59 -7.79 2.95
N VAL A 20 14.38 -8.68 3.91
CA VAL A 20 14.57 -10.13 3.72
C VAL A 20 13.66 -10.65 2.61
N ALA A 21 12.36 -10.34 2.65
CA ALA A 21 11.41 -10.76 1.61
C ALA A 21 11.83 -10.25 0.22
N GLY A 22 12.22 -8.97 0.11
CA GLY A 22 12.70 -8.38 -1.14
C GLY A 22 14.04 -8.94 -1.61
N THR A 23 14.89 -9.50 -0.74
CA THR A 23 16.13 -10.15 -1.18
C THR A 23 15.91 -11.55 -1.78
N ILE A 24 14.74 -12.17 -1.59
CA ILE A 24 14.45 -13.53 -2.09
C ILE A 24 14.62 -13.64 -3.61
N PRO A 25 14.02 -12.77 -4.46
CA PRO A 25 14.24 -12.84 -5.90
C PRO A 25 15.70 -12.65 -6.31
N LEU A 26 16.48 -11.84 -5.58
CA LEU A 26 17.90 -11.61 -5.87
C LEU A 26 18.77 -12.84 -5.55
N ALA A 27 18.36 -13.67 -4.60
CA ALA A 27 19.11 -14.86 -4.20
C ALA A 27 18.99 -16.00 -5.23
N VAL A 28 18.00 -15.94 -6.13
CA VAL A 28 17.71 -16.98 -7.11
C VAL A 28 18.21 -16.55 -8.49
N ASN A 29 18.81 -17.48 -9.25
CA ASN A 29 19.22 -17.24 -10.64
C ASN A 29 18.09 -17.67 -11.59
N PHE A 30 17.45 -16.70 -12.23
CA PHE A 30 16.36 -16.93 -13.18
C PHE A 30 16.87 -16.85 -14.63
N SER A 31 16.33 -17.68 -15.52
CA SER A 31 16.38 -17.45 -16.96
C SER A 31 15.43 -16.31 -17.35
N GLU A 32 15.57 -15.71 -18.54
CA GLU A 32 14.71 -14.60 -18.98
C GLU A 32 13.21 -14.97 -18.96
N GLU A 33 12.85 -16.17 -19.43
CA GLU A 33 11.47 -16.66 -19.41
C GLU A 33 10.92 -16.81 -17.98
N ARG A 34 11.72 -17.34 -17.06
CA ARG A 34 11.33 -17.50 -15.65
C ARG A 34 11.22 -16.15 -14.98
N LEU A 35 12.13 -15.22 -15.28
CA LEU A 35 12.12 -13.87 -14.74
C LEU A 35 10.88 -13.10 -15.20
N LYS A 36 10.48 -13.28 -16.47
CA LYS A 36 9.22 -12.74 -16.99
C LYS A 36 8.03 -13.30 -16.19
N LEU A 37 7.92 -14.62 -16.03
CA LEU A 37 6.85 -15.24 -15.24
C LEU A 37 6.82 -14.78 -13.78
N VAL A 38 7.97 -14.67 -13.14
CA VAL A 38 8.10 -14.17 -11.76
C VAL A 38 7.69 -12.71 -11.66
N THR A 39 7.94 -11.90 -12.70
CA THR A 39 7.50 -10.50 -12.75
C THR A 39 5.99 -10.40 -12.99
N VAL A 40 5.41 -11.23 -13.84
CA VAL A 40 3.95 -11.33 -14.01
C VAL A 40 3.28 -11.73 -12.69
N LEU A 41 3.83 -12.76 -12.03
CA LEU A 41 3.40 -13.19 -10.70
C LEU A 41 3.50 -12.03 -9.69
N GLY A 42 4.62 -11.31 -9.71
CA GLY A 42 4.84 -10.10 -8.92
C GLY A 42 3.77 -9.04 -9.15
N ALA A 43 3.44 -8.74 -10.41
CA ALA A 43 2.37 -7.81 -10.76
C ALA A 43 1.02 -8.23 -10.17
N GLY A 44 0.71 -9.53 -10.26
CA GLY A 44 -0.47 -10.11 -9.64
C GLY A 44 -0.46 -9.99 -8.13
N LEU A 45 0.68 -10.26 -7.49
CA LEU A 45 0.85 -10.07 -6.05
C LEU A 45 0.58 -8.62 -5.65
N LEU A 46 1.09 -7.62 -6.38
CA LEU A 46 0.81 -6.20 -6.07
C LEU A 46 -0.70 -5.89 -6.14
N CYS A 47 -1.35 -6.31 -7.23
CA CYS A 47 -2.78 -6.07 -7.45
C CYS A 47 -3.66 -6.77 -6.41
N GLY A 48 -3.44 -8.08 -6.21
CA GLY A 48 -4.17 -8.89 -5.23
C GLY A 48 -3.97 -8.38 -3.81
N THR A 49 -2.76 -7.96 -3.48
CA THR A 49 -2.44 -7.41 -2.16
C THR A 49 -3.22 -6.12 -1.91
N ALA A 50 -3.24 -5.18 -2.87
CA ALA A 50 -4.00 -3.94 -2.72
C ALA A 50 -5.48 -4.23 -2.43
N LEU A 51 -6.09 -5.12 -3.21
CA LEU A 51 -7.52 -5.40 -3.16
C LEU A 51 -7.96 -6.32 -2.02
N ALA A 52 -7.12 -7.29 -1.63
CA ALA A 52 -7.48 -8.32 -0.66
C ALA A 52 -6.87 -8.11 0.73
N VAL A 53 -5.90 -7.21 0.90
CA VAL A 53 -5.18 -7.01 2.17
C VAL A 53 -5.05 -5.52 2.58
N ILE A 54 -5.09 -4.56 1.66
CA ILE A 54 -4.96 -3.14 2.06
C ILE A 54 -6.33 -2.47 2.12
N VAL A 55 -7.16 -2.68 1.10
CA VAL A 55 -8.53 -2.13 1.08
C VAL A 55 -9.36 -2.69 2.25
N PRO A 56 -9.49 -4.01 2.46
CA PRO A 56 -10.38 -4.52 3.50
C PRO A 56 -9.96 -4.07 4.90
N GLU A 57 -8.66 -4.06 5.18
CA GLU A 57 -8.07 -3.66 6.45
C GLU A 57 -8.16 -2.15 6.67
N GLY A 58 -7.94 -1.36 5.61
CA GLY A 58 -8.18 0.08 5.62
C GLY A 58 -9.64 0.42 5.92
N VAL A 59 -10.58 -0.33 5.33
CA VAL A 59 -12.01 -0.23 5.62
C VAL A 59 -12.29 -0.65 7.07
N HIS A 60 -11.73 -1.76 7.54
CA HIS A 60 -11.96 -2.24 8.90
C HIS A 60 -11.51 -1.23 9.96
N ALA A 61 -10.30 -0.70 9.85
CA ALA A 61 -9.81 0.38 10.73
C ALA A 61 -10.70 1.63 10.62
N LEU A 62 -11.26 1.90 9.43
CA LEU A 62 -12.18 3.00 9.24
C LEU A 62 -13.49 2.83 10.03
N TYR A 63 -14.00 1.60 10.12
CA TYR A 63 -15.20 1.29 10.90
C TYR A 63 -14.93 1.22 12.41
N GLU A 64 -13.80 0.66 12.85
CA GLU A 64 -13.45 0.51 14.27
C GLU A 64 -13.32 1.87 14.97
N ASP A 65 -12.60 2.84 14.38
CA ASP A 65 -12.41 4.18 14.96
C ASP A 65 -13.76 4.91 15.23
N ILE A 66 -14.80 4.64 14.44
CA ILE A 66 -16.12 5.27 14.58
C ILE A 66 -16.99 4.57 15.61
N LEU A 67 -16.92 3.24 15.68
CA LEU A 67 -17.61 2.47 16.72
C LEU A 67 -17.07 2.85 18.10
N GLU A 68 -15.76 3.04 18.24
CA GLU A 68 -15.14 3.47 19.49
C GLU A 68 -15.44 4.94 19.84
N GLY A 69 -15.48 5.84 18.85
CA GLY A 69 -15.90 7.23 19.04
C GLY A 69 -17.32 7.37 19.61
N LYS A 70 -18.24 6.45 19.27
CA LYS A 70 -19.60 6.43 19.82
C LYS A 70 -19.67 5.98 21.29
N HIS A 71 -18.75 5.13 21.76
CA HIS A 71 -18.75 4.64 23.15
C HIS A 71 -18.29 5.69 24.18
N HIS A 72 -17.49 6.68 23.77
CA HIS A 72 -17.09 7.79 24.64
C HIS A 72 -18.11 8.94 24.72
N GLY A 73 -19.15 8.95 23.88
CA GLY A 73 -20.25 9.92 23.94
C GLY A 73 -21.37 9.58 24.95
N VAL A 74 -21.41 8.36 25.49
CA VAL A 74 -22.53 7.85 26.32
C VAL A 74 -22.10 7.60 27.78
N THR A 75 -21.33 8.52 28.38
CA THR A 75 -21.05 8.51 29.84
C THR A 75 -21.60 9.73 30.58
N GLN A 76 -22.45 10.55 29.96
CA GLN A 76 -23.32 11.46 30.72
C GLN A 76 -24.78 11.28 30.33
N THR A 77 -25.61 11.07 31.35
CA THR A 77 -27.08 10.99 31.31
C THR A 77 -27.65 9.58 31.08
N GLN A 78 -27.35 8.67 32.00
CA GLN A 78 -28.27 7.56 32.29
C GLN A 78 -29.41 8.09 33.18
N LYS A 79 -30.59 8.29 32.58
CA LYS A 79 -31.92 7.88 33.05
C LYS A 79 -33.00 8.69 32.35
N VAL A 80 -34.09 7.99 32.03
CA VAL A 80 -35.32 8.44 31.38
C VAL A 80 -35.26 8.38 29.84
N VAL A 81 -36.28 7.76 29.27
CA VAL A 81 -36.59 7.56 27.83
C VAL A 81 -36.03 6.26 27.22
N GLU A 82 -36.64 5.15 27.62
CA GLU A 82 -36.45 3.80 27.06
C GLU A 82 -37.43 3.48 25.89
N ALA A 83 -38.12 4.47 25.31
CA ALA A 83 -39.16 4.20 24.29
C ALA A 83 -39.02 5.01 22.98
N GLU A 84 -38.22 6.07 22.91
CA GLU A 84 -37.97 6.83 21.65
C GLU A 84 -36.68 6.42 20.93
N LYS A 85 -35.86 5.55 21.53
CA LYS A 85 -34.49 5.25 21.07
C LYS A 85 -34.40 4.36 19.83
N GLU A 86 -35.45 3.61 19.47
CA GLU A 86 -35.40 2.69 18.33
C GLU A 86 -35.62 3.39 16.97
N VAL A 87 -36.35 4.52 16.94
CA VAL A 87 -36.64 5.27 15.71
C VAL A 87 -35.54 6.30 15.41
N GLU A 88 -34.93 6.89 16.44
CA GLU A 88 -33.84 7.85 16.24
C GLU A 88 -32.50 7.15 15.94
N MET A 89 -32.26 5.95 16.49
CA MET A 89 -31.06 5.16 16.20
C MET A 89 -31.04 4.59 14.77
N THR A 90 -32.21 4.29 14.18
CA THR A 90 -32.30 3.76 12.81
C THR A 90 -32.05 4.82 11.74
N VAL A 91 -32.46 6.08 11.96
CA VAL A 91 -32.24 7.19 11.01
C VAL A 91 -30.81 7.75 11.08
N VAL A 92 -30.17 7.73 12.26
CA VAL A 92 -28.77 8.17 12.41
C VAL A 92 -27.78 7.16 11.82
N HIS A 93 -28.10 5.86 11.83
CA HIS A 93 -27.24 4.83 11.22
C HIS A 93 -27.18 4.89 9.69
N GLU A 94 -28.25 5.29 8.99
CA GLU A 94 -28.26 5.36 7.52
C GLU A 94 -27.33 6.46 6.97
N HIS A 95 -27.29 7.63 7.61
CA HIS A 95 -26.44 8.75 7.18
C HIS A 95 -24.95 8.48 7.42
N ASP A 96 -24.60 7.76 8.50
CA ASP A 96 -23.23 7.48 8.92
C ASP A 96 -22.55 6.43 8.03
N HIS A 97 -23.31 5.46 7.50
CA HIS A 97 -22.78 4.50 6.53
C HIS A 97 -22.53 5.12 5.15
N ALA A 98 -23.40 6.04 4.70
CA ALA A 98 -23.24 6.73 3.42
C ALA A 98 -21.99 7.63 3.39
N THR A 99 -21.73 8.37 4.47
CA THR A 99 -20.52 9.19 4.62
C THR A 99 -19.27 8.31 4.66
N LEU A 100 -19.33 7.16 5.34
CA LEU A 100 -18.21 6.23 5.41
C LEU A 100 -17.81 5.65 4.05
N HIS A 101 -18.80 5.20 3.28
CA HIS A 101 -18.55 4.70 1.93
C HIS A 101 -17.93 5.79 1.04
N ALA A 102 -18.30 7.06 1.25
CA ALA A 102 -17.65 8.19 0.58
C ALA A 102 -16.18 8.34 1.00
N TYR A 103 -15.84 8.23 2.29
CA TYR A 103 -14.44 8.26 2.75
C TYR A 103 -13.59 7.14 2.15
N ILE A 104 -14.16 5.93 2.00
CA ILE A 104 -13.47 4.81 1.35
C ILE A 104 -13.10 5.16 -0.09
N GLY A 105 -14.10 5.55 -0.88
CA GLY A 105 -13.90 5.90 -2.29
C GLY A 105 -12.98 7.09 -2.49
N VAL A 106 -13.19 8.18 -1.72
CA VAL A 106 -12.38 9.40 -1.83
C VAL A 106 -10.93 9.14 -1.45
N SER A 107 -10.65 8.39 -0.39
CA SER A 107 -9.28 8.08 0.04
C SER A 107 -8.53 7.25 -1.01
N LEU A 108 -9.18 6.23 -1.58
CA LEU A 108 -8.62 5.41 -2.66
C LEU A 108 -8.31 6.24 -3.91
N VAL A 109 -9.26 7.06 -4.35
CA VAL A 109 -9.08 7.91 -5.55
C VAL A 109 -8.00 8.96 -5.31
N LEU A 110 -7.96 9.59 -4.13
CA LEU A 110 -6.91 10.54 -3.78
C LEU A 110 -5.53 9.89 -3.79
N GLY A 111 -5.39 8.68 -3.25
CA GLY A 111 -4.13 7.92 -3.33
C GLY A 111 -3.71 7.63 -4.77
N PHE A 112 -4.65 7.18 -5.60
CA PHE A 112 -4.40 6.89 -7.01
C PHE A 112 -3.99 8.16 -7.79
N VAL A 113 -4.75 9.25 -7.64
CA VAL A 113 -4.48 10.54 -8.30
C VAL A 113 -3.18 11.16 -7.78
N PHE A 114 -2.91 11.08 -6.49
CA PHE A 114 -1.64 11.56 -5.93
C PHE A 114 -0.46 10.85 -6.58
N MET A 115 -0.54 9.52 -6.69
CA MET A 115 0.51 8.74 -7.32
C MET A 115 0.66 9.07 -8.81
N LEU A 116 -0.45 9.32 -9.51
CA LEU A 116 -0.44 9.84 -10.88
C LEU A 116 0.31 11.17 -10.96
N LEU A 117 0.01 12.13 -10.10
CA LEU A 117 0.67 13.44 -10.10
C LEU A 117 2.17 13.32 -9.80
N VAL A 118 2.56 12.49 -8.82
CA VAL A 118 3.96 12.18 -8.52
C VAL A 118 4.67 11.65 -9.77
N ASP A 119 4.02 10.76 -10.52
CA ASP A 119 4.57 10.19 -11.75
C ASP A 119 4.71 11.23 -12.88
N GLN A 120 3.71 12.10 -13.06
CA GLN A 120 3.77 13.19 -14.04
C GLN A 120 4.85 14.24 -13.71
N ILE A 121 5.00 14.62 -12.44
CA ILE A 121 6.03 15.58 -12.01
C ILE A 121 7.43 14.96 -12.13
N GLY A 122 7.60 13.70 -11.74
CA GLY A 122 8.86 12.98 -11.85
C GLY A 122 9.34 12.82 -13.30
N SER A 123 8.41 12.64 -14.23
CA SER A 123 8.75 12.50 -15.66
C SER A 123 9.06 13.83 -16.37
N SER A 124 8.56 14.96 -15.86
CA SER A 124 8.67 16.27 -16.52
C SER A 124 9.94 17.07 -16.15
N HIS A 125 10.60 16.76 -15.04
CA HIS A 125 11.74 17.56 -14.55
C HIS A 125 13.14 17.13 -15.08
N VAL A 126 13.20 16.22 -16.07
CA VAL A 126 14.47 15.74 -16.66
C VAL A 126 14.44 15.91 -18.19
N HIS A 127 14.23 17.14 -18.65
CA HIS A 127 14.53 17.53 -20.02
C HIS A 127 15.94 18.14 -20.09
N SER A 128 16.98 17.29 -20.12
CA SER A 128 18.35 17.66 -20.52
C SER A 128 19.22 16.40 -20.65
N ALA A 129 19.03 15.57 -21.68
CA ALA A 129 20.05 14.63 -22.17
C ALA A 129 19.68 14.09 -23.57
N ASP A 130 20.69 13.98 -24.43
CA ASP A 130 20.65 13.77 -25.89
C ASP A 130 20.26 12.35 -26.37
N ASP A 131 19.42 11.59 -25.64
CA ASP A 131 18.91 10.30 -26.16
C ASP A 131 17.52 9.91 -25.59
N PRO A 132 16.42 10.05 -26.35
CA PRO A 132 15.04 9.94 -25.84
C PRO A 132 14.59 8.52 -25.49
N GLU A 133 15.25 7.47 -25.99
CA GLU A 133 14.83 6.07 -25.80
C GLU A 133 15.46 5.45 -24.53
N ALA A 134 16.73 5.73 -24.27
CA ALA A 134 17.43 5.31 -23.05
C ALA A 134 16.99 6.11 -21.80
N ALA A 135 16.70 7.41 -21.95
CA ALA A 135 16.21 8.26 -20.86
C ALA A 135 14.79 7.85 -20.41
N ARG A 136 13.89 7.49 -21.34
CA ARG A 136 12.51 7.06 -21.00
C ARG A 136 12.48 5.76 -20.19
N ALA A 137 13.29 4.77 -20.57
CA ALA A 137 13.41 3.52 -19.82
C ALA A 137 14.08 3.73 -18.45
N GLY A 138 15.05 4.64 -18.33
CA GLY A 138 15.63 5.02 -17.03
C GLY A 138 14.62 5.72 -16.11
N ASN A 139 13.78 6.58 -16.68
CA ASN A 139 12.80 7.38 -15.95
C ASN A 139 11.63 6.53 -15.42
N SER A 140 11.08 5.58 -16.20
CA SER A 140 10.01 4.69 -15.73
C SER A 140 10.43 3.84 -14.50
N LYS A 141 11.71 3.47 -14.43
CA LYS A 141 12.30 2.65 -13.35
C LYS A 141 12.45 3.43 -12.04
N ILE A 142 12.84 4.71 -12.11
CA ILE A 142 12.94 5.59 -10.94
C ILE A 142 11.54 5.95 -10.43
N THR A 143 10.60 6.24 -11.32
CA THR A 143 9.25 6.62 -10.92
C THR A 143 8.47 5.48 -10.28
N THR A 144 8.65 4.24 -10.76
CA THR A 144 8.08 3.05 -10.11
C THR A 144 8.59 2.91 -8.67
N THR A 145 9.88 3.14 -8.44
CA THR A 145 10.43 3.08 -7.07
C THR A 145 9.96 4.26 -6.23
N LEU A 146 9.95 5.48 -6.78
CA LEU A 146 9.44 6.66 -6.08
C LEU A 146 8.00 6.42 -5.62
N GLY A 147 7.17 5.83 -6.48
CA GLY A 147 5.80 5.49 -6.13
C GLY A 147 5.66 4.47 -5.02
N LEU A 148 6.48 3.43 -5.07
CA LEU A 148 6.50 2.41 -4.02
C LEU A 148 7.07 2.94 -2.70
N VAL A 149 7.99 3.92 -2.74
CA VAL A 149 8.49 4.61 -1.55
C VAL A 149 7.40 5.49 -0.93
N VAL A 150 6.65 6.22 -1.76
CA VAL A 150 5.48 7.00 -1.31
C VAL A 150 4.42 6.10 -0.69
N HIS A 151 4.11 4.97 -1.33
CA HIS A 151 3.19 3.96 -0.81
C HIS A 151 3.67 3.43 0.56
N ALA A 152 4.94 3.00 0.65
CA ALA A 152 5.52 2.55 1.91
C ALA A 152 5.52 3.66 2.97
N ALA A 153 5.67 4.93 2.59
CA ALA A 153 5.55 6.05 3.51
C ALA A 153 4.13 6.17 4.09
N ALA A 154 3.10 5.97 3.27
CA ALA A 154 1.71 5.95 3.72
C ALA A 154 1.44 4.82 4.72
N ASP A 155 2.00 3.62 4.53
CA ASP A 155 1.94 2.54 5.53
C ASP A 155 2.57 2.97 6.86
N GLY A 156 3.70 3.68 6.79
CA GLY A 156 4.38 4.23 7.96
C GLY A 156 3.48 5.20 8.71
N VAL A 157 2.82 6.12 8.00
CA VAL A 157 1.85 7.05 8.59
C VAL A 157 0.71 6.30 9.29
N ALA A 158 0.13 5.28 8.65
CA ALA A 158 -0.93 4.48 9.25
C ALA A 158 -0.48 3.79 10.55
N LEU A 159 0.66 3.10 10.54
CA LEU A 159 1.17 2.44 11.75
C LEU A 159 1.54 3.45 12.85
N GLY A 160 2.14 4.59 12.48
CA GLY A 160 2.50 5.64 13.43
C GLY A 160 1.29 6.30 14.06
N ALA A 161 0.20 6.48 13.30
CA ALA A 161 -1.08 6.96 13.81
C ALA A 161 -1.70 5.93 14.77
N ALA A 162 -1.77 4.65 14.39
CA ALA A 162 -2.26 3.58 15.25
C ALA A 162 -1.46 3.45 16.56
N ALA A 163 -0.13 3.62 16.50
CA ALA A 163 0.71 3.59 17.70
C ALA A 163 0.47 4.75 18.68
N SER A 164 -0.15 5.85 18.22
CA SER A 164 -0.43 7.03 19.05
C SER A 164 -1.73 6.92 19.87
N THR A 165 -2.61 5.96 19.55
CA THR A 165 -3.93 5.80 20.21
C THR A 165 -3.88 5.02 21.51
N SER A 166 -2.68 4.61 21.99
CA SER A 166 -2.49 3.76 23.19
C SER A 166 -3.16 2.38 23.13
N GLN A 167 -3.71 1.99 21.97
CA GLN A 167 -4.32 0.69 21.75
C GLN A 167 -3.35 -0.26 21.06
N THR A 168 -2.67 -1.07 21.87
CA THR A 168 -1.69 -2.05 21.37
C THR A 168 -2.29 -3.11 20.44
N SER A 169 -3.57 -3.46 20.61
CA SER A 169 -4.27 -4.39 19.73
C SER A 169 -4.39 -3.85 18.30
N VAL A 170 -4.91 -2.62 18.15
CA VAL A 170 -5.04 -1.96 16.84
C VAL A 170 -3.66 -1.77 16.20
N GLN A 171 -2.66 -1.34 16.98
CA GLN A 171 -1.28 -1.23 16.50
C GLN A 171 -0.74 -2.56 15.94
N LEU A 172 -0.99 -3.69 16.62
CA LEU A 172 -0.53 -5.00 16.19
C LEU A 172 -1.30 -5.52 14.96
N ILE A 173 -2.62 -5.31 14.91
CA ILE A 173 -3.46 -5.67 13.76
C ILE A 173 -2.98 -4.92 12.51
N VAL A 174 -2.81 -3.60 12.60
CA VAL A 174 -2.31 -2.75 11.52
C VAL A 174 -0.89 -3.17 11.12
N PHE A 175 -0.01 -3.46 12.08
CA PHE A 175 1.33 -3.94 11.80
C PHE A 175 1.33 -5.26 11.02
N VAL A 176 0.54 -6.25 11.45
CA VAL A 176 0.45 -7.55 10.78
C VAL A 176 -0.13 -7.40 9.38
N ALA A 177 -1.19 -6.60 9.23
CA ALA A 177 -1.77 -6.26 7.93
C ALA A 177 -0.71 -5.66 6.99
N ILE A 178 0.03 -4.65 7.46
CA ILE A 178 1.15 -4.03 6.73
C ILE A 178 2.20 -5.07 6.35
N MET A 179 2.62 -5.90 7.30
CA MET A 179 3.63 -6.92 7.03
C MET A 179 3.19 -7.94 5.98
N LEU A 180 1.93 -8.37 6.03
CA LEU A 180 1.37 -9.30 5.04
C LEU A 180 1.38 -8.75 3.63
N HIS A 181 1.19 -7.44 3.44
CA HIS A 181 1.22 -6.83 2.11
C HIS A 181 2.61 -6.31 1.70
N LYS A 182 3.47 -5.98 2.66
CA LYS A 182 4.79 -5.41 2.40
C LYS A 182 5.80 -6.44 1.89
N ALA A 183 5.71 -7.69 2.35
CA ALA A 183 6.58 -8.76 1.85
C ALA A 183 6.28 -9.13 0.38
N PRO A 184 5.02 -9.35 -0.05
CA PRO A 184 4.67 -9.49 -1.46
C PRO A 184 5.02 -8.25 -2.29
N ALA A 185 4.82 -7.05 -1.75
CA ALA A 185 5.20 -5.80 -2.42
C ALA A 185 6.71 -5.71 -2.70
N ALA A 186 7.54 -6.01 -1.71
CA ALA A 186 9.00 -6.04 -1.85
C ALA A 186 9.45 -7.08 -2.88
N PHE A 187 8.83 -8.27 -2.87
CA PHE A 187 9.08 -9.32 -3.86
C PHE A 187 8.74 -8.86 -5.28
N GLY A 188 7.57 -8.25 -5.47
CA GLY A 188 7.11 -7.73 -6.77
C GLY A 188 8.01 -6.62 -7.30
N LEU A 189 8.38 -5.65 -6.45
CA LEU A 189 9.32 -4.57 -6.79
C LEU A 189 10.65 -5.12 -7.28
N VAL A 190 11.27 -6.03 -6.53
CA VAL A 190 12.60 -6.54 -6.87
C VAL A 190 12.56 -7.40 -8.13
N SER A 191 11.52 -8.22 -8.29
CA SER A 191 11.31 -9.02 -9.51
C SER A 191 11.21 -8.12 -10.75
N PHE A 192 10.44 -7.03 -10.66
CA PHE A 192 10.34 -6.02 -11.70
C PHE A 192 11.67 -5.34 -12.00
N LEU A 193 12.42 -4.89 -10.98
CA LEU A 193 13.71 -4.24 -11.18
C LEU A 193 14.77 -5.17 -11.79
N MET A 194 14.71 -6.46 -11.47
CA MET A 194 15.54 -7.49 -12.11
C MET A 194 15.16 -7.65 -13.59
N HIS A 195 13.86 -7.74 -13.89
CA HIS A 195 13.36 -7.83 -15.27
C HIS A 195 13.71 -6.59 -16.11
N ALA A 196 13.69 -5.41 -15.48
CA ALA A 196 14.11 -4.15 -16.07
C ALA A 196 15.64 -4.04 -16.30
N GLY A 197 16.41 -5.06 -15.91
CA GLY A 197 17.86 -5.17 -16.18
C GLY A 197 18.74 -4.30 -15.28
N LEU A 198 18.27 -3.85 -14.11
CA LEU A 198 19.12 -3.07 -13.20
C LEU A 198 20.23 -3.95 -12.59
N GLU A 199 21.39 -3.33 -12.34
CA GLU A 199 22.46 -4.00 -11.60
C GLU A 199 22.03 -4.31 -10.15
N ARG A 200 22.45 -5.47 -9.65
CA ARG A 200 22.06 -5.98 -8.32
C ARG A 200 22.31 -4.98 -7.19
N ASN A 201 23.38 -4.19 -7.26
CA ASN A 201 23.69 -3.17 -6.26
C ASN A 201 22.72 -1.98 -6.29
N ARG A 202 22.23 -1.58 -7.46
CA ARG A 202 21.15 -0.58 -7.56
C ARG A 202 19.86 -1.15 -7.01
N ILE A 203 19.51 -2.39 -7.34
CA ILE A 203 18.28 -3.01 -6.83
C ILE A 203 18.28 -3.05 -5.30
N ARG A 204 19.40 -3.44 -4.67
CA ARG A 204 19.55 -3.41 -3.21
C ARG A 204 19.35 -2.02 -2.61
N LYS A 205 19.80 -0.95 -3.29
CA LYS A 205 19.56 0.44 -2.84
C LYS A 205 18.09 0.81 -2.94
N HIS A 206 17.41 0.51 -4.04
CA HIS A 206 15.96 0.78 -4.19
C HIS A 206 15.15 0.01 -3.14
N LEU A 207 15.47 -1.28 -2.91
CA LEU A 207 14.86 -2.09 -1.86
C LEU A 207 15.11 -1.51 -0.47
N LEU A 208 16.32 -1.03 -0.18
CA LEU A 208 16.64 -0.42 1.12
C LEU A 208 15.82 0.85 1.35
N VAL A 209 15.71 1.72 0.35
CA VAL A 209 14.89 2.95 0.46
C VAL A 209 13.42 2.60 0.66
N PHE A 210 12.89 1.63 -0.10
CA PHE A 210 11.52 1.12 0.09
C PHE A 210 11.30 0.55 1.50
N ALA A 211 12.23 -0.26 2.00
CA ALA A 211 12.13 -0.89 3.32
C ALA A 211 12.26 0.12 4.47
N LEU A 212 13.01 1.22 4.29
CA LEU A 212 13.18 2.28 5.29
C LEU A 212 12.02 3.28 5.34
N ALA A 213 11.29 3.48 4.25
CA ALA A 213 10.23 4.50 4.17
C ALA A 213 9.17 4.33 5.27
N ALA A 214 8.60 3.14 5.42
CA ALA A 214 7.56 2.88 6.42
C ALA A 214 8.06 3.01 7.87
N PRO A 215 9.18 2.36 8.28
CA PRO A 215 9.78 2.56 9.60
C PRO A 215 10.05 4.03 9.94
N LEU A 216 10.64 4.79 9.01
CA LEU A 216 11.00 6.19 9.26
C LEU A 216 9.76 7.07 9.42
N LEU A 217 8.76 6.94 8.54
CA LEU A 217 7.54 7.71 8.67
C LEU A 217 6.67 7.25 9.85
N SER A 218 6.68 5.97 10.22
CA SER A 218 5.97 5.50 11.42
C SER A 218 6.50 6.16 12.68
N MET A 219 7.81 6.21 12.84
CA MET A 219 8.46 6.88 13.96
C MET A 219 8.22 8.39 13.94
N LEU A 220 8.32 9.02 12.77
CA LEU A 220 8.07 10.46 12.64
C LEU A 220 6.62 10.82 12.99
N THR A 221 5.65 10.06 12.47
CA THR A 221 4.23 10.27 12.75
C THR A 221 3.93 10.06 14.24
N TYR A 222 4.41 8.98 14.84
CA TYR A 222 4.23 8.75 16.28
C TYR A 222 4.80 9.89 17.13
N LEU A 223 6.01 10.36 16.83
CA LEU A 223 6.62 11.48 17.56
C LEU A 223 5.91 12.81 17.32
N GLY A 224 5.41 13.05 16.11
CA GLY A 224 4.65 14.26 15.78
C GLY A 224 3.32 14.31 16.54
N LEU A 225 2.59 13.19 16.56
CA LEU A 225 1.32 13.07 17.26
C LEU A 225 1.47 13.03 18.78
N SER A 226 2.57 12.46 19.28
CA SER A 226 2.86 12.44 20.72
C SER A 226 3.27 13.82 21.29
N LYS A 227 3.71 14.76 20.45
CA LYS A 227 4.14 16.11 20.85
C LYS A 227 3.08 17.19 20.67
N SER A 228 2.18 17.04 19.69
CA SER A 228 1.02 17.92 19.55
C SER A 228 0.02 17.59 20.67
N SER A 229 -0.53 18.59 21.38
CA SER A 229 -1.69 18.36 22.24
C SER A 229 -2.75 17.61 21.45
N LYS A 230 -3.25 16.49 22.02
CA LYS A 230 -4.10 15.45 21.41
C LYS A 230 -5.39 15.94 20.71
N GLU A 231 -5.64 17.23 20.63
CA GLU A 231 -6.87 17.86 20.13
C GLU A 231 -6.89 18.07 18.61
N ALA A 232 -5.74 18.18 17.93
CA ALA A 232 -5.75 18.59 16.51
C ALA A 232 -6.11 17.47 15.51
N LEU A 233 -6.08 16.19 15.89
CA LEU A 233 -6.46 15.05 15.04
C LEU A 233 -7.43 14.07 15.71
N SER A 234 -8.05 14.45 16.83
CA SER A 234 -9.03 13.62 17.56
C SER A 234 -10.32 13.32 16.77
N GLU A 235 -10.46 13.85 15.55
CA GLU A 235 -11.70 13.78 14.76
C GLU A 235 -11.55 13.00 13.45
N VAL A 236 -10.33 12.56 13.08
CA VAL A 236 -10.14 11.90 11.79
C VAL A 236 -9.49 10.55 11.98
N ASN A 237 -10.22 9.58 11.48
CA ASN A 237 -9.92 8.22 11.05
C ASN A 237 -8.60 8.06 10.26
N ALA A 238 -7.51 8.59 10.81
CA ALA A 238 -6.26 8.83 10.09
C ALA A 238 -5.59 7.52 9.70
N THR A 239 -5.75 6.47 10.52
CA THR A 239 -5.23 5.14 10.24
C THR A 239 -5.94 4.51 9.04
N GLY A 240 -7.28 4.44 9.06
CA GLY A 240 -8.07 3.88 7.96
C GLY A 240 -7.91 4.67 6.67
N VAL A 241 -8.00 5.99 6.74
CA VAL A 241 -7.78 6.90 5.59
C VAL A 241 -6.37 6.75 5.03
N ALA A 242 -5.32 6.68 5.87
CA ALA A 242 -3.95 6.51 5.39
C ALA A 242 -3.74 5.15 4.72
N MET A 243 -4.33 4.06 5.24
CA MET A 243 -4.27 2.74 4.61
C MET A 243 -5.02 2.71 3.27
N LEU A 244 -6.21 3.32 3.19
CA LEU A 244 -6.97 3.40 1.94
C LEU A 244 -6.29 4.29 0.90
N PHE A 245 -5.70 5.42 1.33
CA PHE A 245 -4.83 6.23 0.49
C PHE A 245 -3.64 5.39 0.00
N SER A 246 -3.00 4.61 0.88
CA SER A 246 -1.92 3.70 0.53
C SER A 246 -2.36 2.67 -0.53
N ALA A 247 -3.54 2.04 -0.36
CA ALA A 247 -4.11 1.12 -1.34
C ALA A 247 -4.31 1.78 -2.72
N GLY A 248 -4.79 3.02 -2.76
CA GLY A 248 -4.93 3.81 -3.99
C GLY A 248 -3.60 4.04 -4.70
N THR A 249 -2.55 4.43 -3.95
CA THR A 249 -1.20 4.61 -4.52
C THR A 249 -0.66 3.30 -5.09
N PHE A 250 -0.90 2.18 -4.42
CA PHE A 250 -0.40 0.87 -4.80
C PHE A 250 -1.12 0.30 -6.03
N LEU A 251 -2.44 0.51 -6.13
CA LEU A 251 -3.23 0.18 -7.32
C LEU A 251 -2.74 0.92 -8.56
N TYR A 252 -2.38 2.20 -8.44
CA TYR A 252 -1.78 2.96 -9.55
C TYR A 252 -0.50 2.30 -10.04
N VAL A 253 0.45 2.03 -9.14
CA VAL A 253 1.74 1.40 -9.51
C VAL A 253 1.50 0.04 -10.19
N ALA A 254 0.62 -0.80 -9.63
CA ALA A 254 0.34 -2.11 -10.18
C ALA A 254 -0.29 -2.04 -11.58
N THR A 255 -1.24 -1.13 -11.80
CA THR A 255 -2.03 -1.06 -13.05
C THR A 255 -1.38 -0.23 -14.15
N VAL A 256 -0.63 0.82 -13.80
CA VAL A 256 -0.06 1.77 -14.77
C VAL A 256 1.39 1.44 -15.12
N HIS A 257 2.19 0.95 -14.16
CA HIS A 257 3.62 0.71 -14.39
C HIS A 257 3.96 -0.77 -14.54
N VAL A 258 3.42 -1.62 -13.69
CA VAL A 258 3.88 -3.02 -13.65
C VAL A 258 3.12 -3.88 -14.66
N LEU A 259 1.79 -3.83 -14.68
CA LEU A 259 0.99 -4.70 -15.57
C LEU A 259 1.21 -4.43 -17.07
N PRO A 260 1.27 -3.17 -17.56
CA PRO A 260 1.48 -2.88 -18.99
C PRO A 260 2.88 -3.24 -19.49
N GLU A 261 3.92 -3.04 -18.66
CA GLU A 261 5.31 -3.39 -19.00
C GLU A 261 5.46 -4.89 -19.27
N VAL A 262 4.78 -5.71 -18.46
CA VAL A 262 4.84 -7.17 -18.56
C VAL A 262 3.95 -7.71 -19.69
N GLY A 263 2.84 -7.02 -19.97
CA GLY A 263 1.90 -7.34 -21.05
C GLY A 263 2.36 -6.96 -22.46
N GLY A 264 3.53 -6.35 -22.62
CA GLY A 264 4.04 -5.88 -23.91
C GLY A 264 3.27 -4.69 -24.48
N MET A 265 2.55 -3.94 -23.63
CA MET A 265 1.79 -2.74 -24.01
C MET A 265 2.63 -1.45 -23.98
N GLY A 266 3.95 -1.56 -23.81
CA GLY A 266 4.87 -0.46 -24.01
C GLY A 266 4.79 0.05 -25.45
N HIS A 267 4.42 1.32 -25.64
CA HIS A 267 4.26 1.96 -26.95
C HIS A 267 5.58 2.00 -27.75
N SER A 268 5.90 0.94 -28.48
CA SER A 268 6.92 0.96 -29.53
C SER A 268 6.28 1.40 -30.85
N HIS A 269 6.65 2.57 -31.36
CA HIS A 269 6.31 3.05 -32.71
C HIS A 269 7.11 2.29 -33.80
N LYS A 270 6.97 0.96 -33.84
CA LYS A 270 7.29 0.15 -35.02
C LYS A 270 6.03 -0.60 -35.42
N PRO A 271 5.57 -0.49 -36.68
CA PRO A 271 4.47 -1.30 -37.16
C PRO A 271 5.02 -2.70 -37.44
N ASP A 272 5.21 -3.49 -36.38
CA ASP A 272 5.39 -4.93 -36.54
C ASP A 272 4.02 -5.52 -36.90
N SER A 273 3.99 -6.24 -38.02
CA SER A 273 2.83 -6.88 -38.64
C SER A 273 2.26 -8.06 -37.85
N ASN A 274 2.65 -8.23 -36.59
CA ASN A 274 2.05 -9.12 -35.60
C ASN A 274 1.54 -8.26 -34.44
N GLY A 275 0.26 -7.92 -34.49
CA GLY A 275 -0.43 -7.11 -33.49
C GLY A 275 -0.12 -7.54 -32.05
N GLY A 276 -0.04 -6.54 -31.16
CA GLY A 276 0.33 -6.64 -29.75
C GLY A 276 -0.22 -7.91 -29.10
N LYS A 277 0.66 -8.90 -28.92
CA LYS A 277 0.33 -10.12 -28.21
C LYS A 277 0.30 -9.78 -26.73
N GLY A 278 -0.90 -9.68 -26.18
CA GLY A 278 -1.10 -9.66 -24.73
C GLY A 278 -0.55 -10.92 -24.06
N LEU A 279 -0.76 -11.04 -22.75
CA LEU A 279 -0.20 -12.11 -21.93
C LEU A 279 -0.52 -13.52 -22.50
N SER A 280 0.50 -14.38 -22.55
CA SER A 280 0.36 -15.81 -22.83
C SER A 280 -0.54 -16.48 -21.79
N ARG A 281 -1.16 -17.62 -22.12
CA ARG A 281 -1.99 -18.39 -21.16
C ARG A 281 -1.26 -18.73 -19.86
N ILE A 282 0.05 -19.02 -19.96
CA ILE A 282 0.89 -19.32 -18.78
C ILE A 282 1.13 -18.05 -17.95
N GLU A 283 1.31 -16.91 -18.62
CA GLU A 283 1.49 -15.61 -17.95
C GLU A 283 0.19 -15.16 -17.29
N VAL A 284 -0.96 -15.32 -17.96
CA VAL A 284 -2.28 -15.07 -17.35
C VAL A 284 -2.48 -15.96 -16.13
N ALA A 285 -2.14 -17.25 -16.21
CA ALA A 285 -2.23 -18.14 -15.06
C ALA A 285 -1.31 -17.68 -13.91
N ALA A 286 -0.08 -17.26 -14.20
CA ALA A 286 0.83 -16.70 -13.20
C ALA A 286 0.29 -15.41 -12.57
N LEU A 287 -0.31 -14.52 -13.37
CA LEU A 287 -0.94 -13.28 -12.89
C LEU A 287 -2.10 -13.60 -11.94
N VAL A 288 -3.00 -14.51 -12.34
CA VAL A 288 -4.14 -14.94 -11.54
C VAL A 288 -3.68 -15.57 -10.23
N VAL A 289 -2.70 -16.47 -10.27
CA VAL A 289 -2.11 -17.06 -9.06
C VAL A 289 -1.53 -15.96 -8.17
N GLY A 290 -0.81 -14.99 -8.74
CA GLY A 290 -0.30 -13.83 -8.02
C GLY A 290 -1.40 -13.02 -7.33
N CYS A 291 -2.53 -12.78 -8.00
CA CYS A 291 -3.67 -12.08 -7.41
C CYS A 291 -4.35 -12.87 -6.27
N LEU A 292 -4.37 -14.20 -6.36
CA LEU A 292 -5.05 -15.07 -5.40
C LEU A 292 -4.21 -15.38 -4.15
N ILE A 293 -2.88 -15.35 -4.23
CA ILE A 293 -2.00 -15.62 -3.07
C ILE A 293 -2.34 -14.69 -1.89
N PRO A 294 -2.41 -13.35 -2.05
CA PRO A 294 -2.74 -12.44 -0.95
C PRO A 294 -4.15 -12.65 -0.40
N LEU A 295 -5.10 -13.05 -1.25
CA LEU A 295 -6.46 -13.37 -0.83
C LEU A 295 -6.49 -14.58 0.12
N ILE A 296 -5.72 -15.63 -0.17
CA ILE A 296 -5.61 -16.80 0.71
C ILE A 296 -4.95 -16.40 2.04
N LEU A 297 -3.93 -15.54 2.01
CA LEU A 297 -3.27 -15.04 3.21
C LEU A 297 -4.21 -14.18 4.08
N SER A 298 -5.10 -13.41 3.46
CA SER A 298 -6.10 -12.58 4.15
C SER A 298 -7.18 -13.42 4.86
N ILE A 299 -7.69 -14.48 4.21
CA ILE A 299 -8.72 -15.36 4.80
C ILE A 299 -8.24 -16.04 6.09
N GLY A 300 -6.95 -16.34 6.20
CA GLY A 300 -6.37 -16.97 7.38
C GLY A 300 -6.32 -16.10 8.64
N HIS A 301 -6.60 -14.80 8.54
CA HIS A 301 -6.52 -13.82 9.63
C HIS A 301 -7.87 -13.35 10.18
N GLN A 302 -9.00 -13.90 9.71
CA GLN A 302 -10.30 -13.63 10.34
C GLN A 302 -10.46 -14.45 11.64
N HIS A 303 -9.86 -13.97 12.73
CA HIS A 303 -10.09 -14.46 14.09
C HIS A 303 -10.02 -13.35 15.12
#